data_AF-A0AAU3GDQ6-F1
#
_entry.id   AF-A0AAU3GDQ6-F1
#
_cell.length_a   1.000
_cell.length_b   1.000
_cell.length_c   1.000
_cell.angle_alpha   90.00
_cell.angle_beta   90.00
_cell.angle_gamma   90.00
#
_symmetry.space_group_name_H-M   'P 1'
#
loop_
_entity.id
_entity.type
_entity.pdbx_description
1 polymer ?
#
loop_
_entity_poly.entity_id
_entity_poly.type
_entity_poly.pdbx_seq_one_letter_code
_entity_poly.pdbx_strand_id
1 'polypeptide(L)'
;MALLKQTDWNDHEIPHTAADVTRHEQRVARDRVEVGEIRAAARVMRAEGGAFLEEVAAFLDREALQLDRANEADGSVELDPRNDTREQSGYAPTGARRALLIARAFTRTRSGDVGHG
;
A
#
# COMPACT_ATOMS: atom_id res chain seq x y z
N MET A 1 4.79 16.30 2.80
CA MET A 1 4.94 15.18 3.74
C MET A 1 6.35 15.24 4.29
N ALA A 2 6.51 15.10 5.60
CA ALA A 2 7.79 15.24 6.27
C ALA A 2 8.22 13.89 6.81
N LEU A 3 9.48 13.50 6.57
CA LEU A 3 10.11 12.38 7.24
C LEU A 3 10.08 12.63 8.76
N LEU A 4 9.80 11.60 9.57
CA LEU A 4 9.89 11.73 11.03
C LEU A 4 11.36 11.87 11.42
N LYS A 5 11.60 12.75 12.39
CA LYS A 5 12.91 12.97 12.98
C LYS A 5 13.55 11.64 13.37
N GLN A 6 14.70 11.34 12.78
CA GLN A 6 15.53 10.23 13.20
C GLN A 6 16.36 10.70 14.40
N THR A 7 16.31 9.99 15.53
CA THR A 7 17.17 10.26 16.68
C THR A 7 18.21 9.16 16.86
N ASP A 8 19.42 9.53 17.29
CA ASP A 8 20.43 8.57 17.70
C ASP A 8 20.11 7.98 19.10
N TRP A 9 20.94 7.05 19.57
CA TRP A 9 20.81 6.44 20.91
C TRP A 9 20.93 7.46 22.07
N ASN A 10 21.40 8.68 21.80
CA ASN A 10 21.56 9.77 22.76
C ASN A 10 20.49 10.87 22.58
N ASP A 11 19.39 10.59 21.88
CA ASP A 11 18.31 11.53 21.56
C ASP A 11 18.72 12.73 20.68
N HIS A 12 19.85 12.67 19.97
CA HIS A 12 20.21 13.70 19.00
C HIS A 12 19.50 13.51 17.66
N GLU A 13 18.92 14.59 17.13
CA GLU A 13 18.34 14.59 15.78
C GLU A 13 19.42 14.35 14.71
N ILE A 14 19.26 13.27 13.95
CA ILE A 14 20.04 12.95 12.78
C ILE A 14 19.36 13.59 11.56
N PRO A 15 20.04 14.47 10.81
CA PRO A 15 19.48 15.03 9.60
C PRO A 15 19.31 13.93 8.54
N HIS A 16 18.14 13.87 7.91
CA HIS A 16 17.92 12.97 6.79
C HIS A 16 18.89 13.26 5.65
N THR A 17 19.45 12.19 5.10
CA THR A 17 20.25 12.27 3.88
C THR A 17 19.32 12.46 2.67
N ALA A 18 19.87 13.00 1.57
CA ALA A 18 19.14 13.06 0.31
C ALA A 18 18.65 11.67 -0.15
N ALA A 19 19.40 10.61 0.16
CA ALA A 19 19.01 9.24 -0.14
C ALA A 19 17.79 8.77 0.66
N ASP A 20 17.60 9.24 1.89
CA ASP A 20 16.44 8.91 2.72
C ASP A 20 15.17 9.55 2.16
N VAL A 21 15.29 10.82 1.74
CA VAL A 21 14.22 11.55 1.06
C VAL A 21 13.82 10.87 -0.23
N THR A 22 14.79 10.54 -1.09
CA THR A 22 14.50 9.87 -2.37
C THR A 22 13.84 8.50 -2.16
N ARG A 23 14.28 7.70 -1.19
CA ARG A 23 13.68 6.40 -0.90
C ARG A 23 12.24 6.53 -0.38
N HIS A 24 11.97 7.53 0.45
CA HIS A 24 10.62 7.83 0.91
C HIS A 24 9.71 8.29 -0.23
N GLU A 25 10.17 9.19 -1.09
CA GLU A 25 9.41 9.64 -2.26
C GLU A 25 9.07 8.48 -3.21
N GLN A 26 10.04 7.59 -3.47
CA GLN A 26 9.81 6.40 -4.29
C GLN A 26 8.79 5.46 -3.65
N ARG A 27 8.84 5.26 -2.33
CA ARG A 27 7.85 4.47 -1.58
C ARG A 27 6.46 5.07 -1.72
N VAL A 28 6.30 6.35 -1.41
CA VAL A 28 5.01 7.07 -1.50
C VAL A 28 4.45 7.01 -2.93
N ALA A 29 5.30 7.18 -3.94
CA ALA A 29 4.90 7.08 -5.34
C ALA A 29 4.37 5.68 -5.68
N ARG A 30 5.08 4.63 -5.24
CA ARG A 30 4.63 3.24 -5.43
C ARG A 30 3.30 2.99 -4.73
N ASP A 31 3.18 3.38 -3.47
CA ASP A 31 2.01 3.07 -2.67
C ASP A 31 0.75 3.79 -3.22
N ARG A 32 0.91 5.00 -3.79
CA ARG A 32 -0.17 5.68 -4.54
C ARG A 32 -0.63 4.88 -5.78
N VAL A 33 0.31 4.31 -6.53
CA VAL A 33 -0.03 3.46 -7.68
C VAL A 33 -0.79 2.22 -7.21
N GLU A 34 -0.33 1.57 -6.14
CA GLU A 34 -0.98 0.39 -5.57
C GLU A 34 -2.40 0.68 -5.05
N VAL A 35 -2.62 1.80 -4.35
CA VAL A 35 -3.96 2.27 -3.96
C VAL A 35 -4.85 2.47 -5.19
N GLY A 36 -4.30 3.06 -6.26
CA GLY A 36 -4.99 3.24 -7.53
C GLY A 36 -5.45 1.92 -8.14
N GLU A 37 -4.56 0.92 -8.20
CA GLU A 37 -4.87 -0.43 -8.69
C GLU A 37 -6.00 -1.09 -7.90
N ILE A 38 -5.92 -1.04 -6.57
CA ILE A 38 -6.92 -1.65 -5.68
C ILE A 38 -8.30 -1.00 -5.89
N ARG A 39 -8.37 0.34 -5.90
CA ARG A 39 -9.62 1.10 -6.12
C ARG A 39 -10.20 0.88 -7.51
N ALA A 40 -9.36 0.68 -8.53
CA ALA A 40 -9.81 0.35 -9.88
C ALA A 40 -10.45 -1.03 -9.91
N ALA A 41 -9.80 -2.05 -9.34
CA ALA A 41 -10.33 -3.40 -9.26
C ALA A 41 -11.66 -3.45 -8.48
N ALA A 42 -11.76 -2.75 -7.34
CA ALA A 42 -12.99 -2.67 -6.57
C ALA A 42 -14.14 -2.07 -7.38
N ARG A 43 -13.90 -1.00 -8.15
CA ARG A 43 -14.92 -0.41 -9.04
C ARG A 43 -15.41 -1.39 -10.11
N VAL A 44 -14.48 -2.15 -10.69
CA VAL A 44 -14.81 -3.14 -11.71
C VAL A 44 -15.61 -4.30 -11.12
N MET A 45 -15.24 -4.79 -9.92
CA MET A 45 -15.99 -5.83 -9.20
C MET A 45 -17.43 -5.41 -8.91
N ARG A 46 -17.65 -4.16 -8.52
CA ARG A 46 -19.01 -3.63 -8.31
C ARG A 46 -19.82 -3.52 -9.59
N ALA A 47 -19.18 -3.15 -10.70
CA ALA A 47 -19.84 -3.06 -11.99
C ALA A 47 -20.32 -4.43 -12.51
N GLU A 48 -19.61 -5.51 -12.17
CA GLU A 48 -20.08 -6.88 -12.44
C GLU A 48 -21.26 -7.29 -11.56
N GLY A 49 -21.28 -6.80 -10.32
CA GLY A 49 -22.31 -7.09 -9.35
C GLY A 49 -22.25 -8.51 -8.79
N GLY A 50 -23.16 -8.77 -7.85
CA GLY A 50 -23.21 -10.03 -7.11
C GLY A 50 -22.67 -9.88 -5.69
N ALA A 51 -23.34 -10.53 -4.73
CA ALA A 51 -23.10 -10.34 -3.31
C ALA A 51 -21.65 -10.62 -2.90
N PHE A 52 -21.02 -11.63 -3.49
CA PHE A 52 -19.62 -11.94 -3.21
C PHE A 52 -18.67 -10.84 -3.70
N LEU A 53 -18.85 -10.34 -4.93
CA LEU A 53 -17.99 -9.32 -5.50
C LEU A 53 -18.14 -7.97 -4.78
N GLU A 54 -19.34 -7.65 -4.29
CA GLU A 54 -19.56 -6.48 -3.43
C GLU A 54 -18.79 -6.58 -2.11
N GLU A 55 -18.82 -7.74 -1.44
CA GLU A 55 -18.05 -7.94 -0.20
C GLU A 55 -16.54 -7.86 -0.43
N VAL A 56 -16.05 -8.43 -1.53
CA VAL A 56 -14.63 -8.33 -1.91
C VAL A 56 -14.27 -6.88 -2.23
N ALA A 57 -15.10 -6.14 -2.99
CA ALA A 57 -14.86 -4.73 -3.28
C ALA A 57 -14.85 -3.87 -2.00
N ALA A 58 -15.73 -4.16 -1.04
CA ALA A 58 -15.74 -3.49 0.27
C ALA A 58 -14.48 -3.80 1.08
N PHE A 59 -13.97 -5.04 1.04
CA PHE A 59 -12.68 -5.39 1.62
C PHE A 59 -11.53 -4.60 0.96
N LEU A 60 -11.48 -4.56 -0.37
CA LEU A 60 -10.45 -3.84 -1.12
C LEU A 60 -10.43 -2.34 -0.78
N ASP A 61 -11.59 -1.70 -0.62
CA ASP A 61 -11.65 -0.29 -0.23
C ASP A 61 -11.14 -0.02 1.18
N ARG A 62 -11.44 -0.91 2.14
CA ARG A 62 -10.92 -0.80 3.52
C ARG A 62 -9.40 -0.89 3.53
N GLU A 63 -8.82 -1.82 2.78
CA GLU A 63 -7.38 -1.99 2.68
C GLU A 63 -6.71 -0.83 1.93
N ALA A 64 -7.32 -0.33 0.86
CA ALA A 64 -6.84 0.85 0.15
C ALA A 64 -6.82 2.09 1.06
N LEU A 65 -7.85 2.27 1.89
CA LEU A 65 -7.91 3.35 2.87
C LEU A 65 -6.85 3.21 3.96
N GLN A 66 -6.58 1.98 4.44
CA GLN A 66 -5.51 1.73 5.41
C GLN A 66 -4.14 2.02 4.81
N LEU A 67 -3.89 1.64 3.55
CA LEU A 67 -2.63 1.95 2.86
C LEU A 67 -2.45 3.46 2.63
N ASP A 68 -3.52 4.17 2.27
CA ASP A 68 -3.52 5.64 2.13
C ASP A 68 -3.20 6.32 3.48
N ARG A 69 -3.84 5.86 4.57
CA ARG A 69 -3.58 6.37 5.92
C ARG A 69 -2.20 6.00 6.44
N ALA A 70 -1.67 4.83 6.08
CA ALA A 70 -0.31 4.44 6.41
C ALA A 70 0.67 5.42 5.76
N ASN A 71 0.44 5.83 4.50
CA ASN A 71 1.23 6.88 3.84
C ASN A 71 1.10 8.24 4.54
N GLU A 72 -0.09 8.58 5.04
CA GLU A 72 -0.32 9.83 5.79
C GLU A 72 0.32 9.84 7.18
N ALA A 73 0.36 8.67 7.83
CA ALA A 73 0.99 8.47 9.13
C ALA A 73 2.51 8.25 9.04
N ASP A 74 3.05 8.02 7.84
CA ASP A 74 4.45 7.69 7.64
C ASP A 74 5.35 8.92 7.81
N GLY A 75 5.90 9.06 9.01
CA GLY A 75 7.29 9.45 9.13
C GLY A 75 8.10 8.20 9.47
N SER A 76 8.93 7.75 8.54
CA SER A 76 9.61 6.46 8.70
C SER A 76 10.80 6.54 9.65
N VAL A 77 10.81 5.66 10.65
CA VAL A 77 12.05 5.10 11.20
C VAL A 77 12.45 3.94 10.29
N GLU A 78 13.63 4.00 9.68
CA GLU A 78 14.20 2.85 8.96
C GLU A 78 14.57 1.77 9.98
N LEU A 79 13.94 0.59 9.91
CA LEU A 79 14.33 -0.56 10.71
C LEU A 79 14.77 -1.74 9.84
N ASP A 80 15.84 -2.38 10.31
CA ASP A 80 16.51 -3.55 9.73
C ASP A 80 15.49 -4.62 9.25
N PRO A 81 15.67 -5.18 8.04
CA PRO A 81 14.86 -6.29 7.50
C PRO A 81 14.66 -7.48 8.46
N ARG A 82 15.52 -7.65 9.46
CA ARG A 82 15.45 -8.72 10.47
C ARG A 82 14.45 -8.43 11.61
N ASN A 83 13.93 -7.21 11.71
CA ASN A 83 12.97 -6.79 12.74
C ASN A 83 11.50 -6.87 12.25
N ASP A 84 11.24 -7.71 11.25
CA ASP A 84 9.93 -8.06 10.70
C ASP A 84 9.00 -8.68 11.77
N THR A 85 8.44 -7.83 12.62
CA THR A 85 7.36 -8.17 13.54
C THR A 85 6.09 -7.45 13.14
N ARG A 86 5.04 -8.26 13.07
CA ARG A 86 3.79 -8.12 12.32
C ARG A 86 2.89 -6.91 12.67
N GLU A 87 3.33 -6.02 13.57
CA GLU A 87 2.49 -4.96 14.16
C GLU A 87 3.24 -3.66 14.49
N GLN A 88 4.32 -3.32 13.77
CA GLN A 88 4.98 -2.01 13.96
C GLN A 88 4.44 -0.92 13.01
N SER A 89 4.32 0.30 13.55
CA SER A 89 4.06 1.52 12.79
C SER A 89 5.18 1.73 11.77
N GLY A 90 4.82 1.97 10.50
CA GLY A 90 5.75 2.10 9.37
C GLY A 90 5.83 0.90 8.42
N TYR A 91 5.12 -0.21 8.72
CA TYR A 91 4.99 -1.33 7.79
C TYR A 91 3.74 -1.19 6.92
N ALA A 92 3.86 -1.53 5.62
CA ALA A 92 2.69 -1.68 4.76
C ALA A 92 1.79 -2.79 5.34
N PRO A 93 0.47 -2.54 5.58
CA PRO A 93 -0.40 -3.53 6.17
C PRO A 93 -0.38 -4.83 5.38
N THR A 94 -0.19 -5.96 6.04
CA THR A 94 -0.21 -7.28 5.38
C THR A 94 -1.53 -7.56 4.65
N GLY A 95 -2.62 -6.88 5.06
CA GLY A 95 -3.90 -6.86 4.37
C GLY A 95 -3.85 -6.16 3.01
N ALA A 96 -3.20 -4.98 2.90
CA ALA A 96 -3.06 -4.23 1.66
C ALA A 96 -2.31 -5.02 0.58
N ARG A 97 -1.28 -5.78 0.98
CA ARG A 97 -0.55 -6.66 0.05
C ARG A 97 -1.43 -7.81 -0.48
N ARG A 98 -2.32 -8.36 0.35
CA ARG A 98 -3.31 -9.36 -0.08
C ARG A 98 -4.37 -8.74 -0.99
N ALA A 99 -4.84 -7.54 -0.68
CA ALA A 99 -5.76 -6.78 -1.52
C ALA A 99 -5.18 -6.54 -2.92
N LEU A 100 -3.90 -6.18 -3.01
CA LEU A 100 -3.22 -6.00 -4.30
C LEU A 100 -3.13 -7.30 -5.12
N LEU A 101 -2.87 -8.44 -4.47
CA LEU A 101 -2.86 -9.74 -5.14
C LEU A 101 -4.25 -10.10 -5.69
N ILE A 102 -5.31 -9.88 -4.91
CA ILE A 102 -6.69 -10.08 -5.33
C ILE A 102 -7.03 -9.18 -6.52
N ALA A 103 -6.71 -7.87 -6.41
CA ALA A 103 -6.93 -6.89 -7.46
C ALA A 103 -6.26 -7.30 -8.78
N ARG A 104 -4.97 -7.68 -8.72
CA ARG A 104 -4.19 -8.09 -9.90
C ARG A 104 -4.65 -9.42 -10.49
N ALA A 105 -5.02 -10.39 -9.66
CA ALA A 105 -5.55 -11.66 -10.13
C ALA A 105 -6.85 -11.44 -10.93
N PHE A 106 -7.74 -10.62 -10.37
CA PHE A 106 -9.02 -10.30 -10.98
C PHE A 106 -8.89 -9.54 -12.31
N THR A 107 -8.06 -8.49 -12.35
CA THR A 107 -7.85 -7.69 -13.57
C THR A 107 -7.10 -8.48 -14.65
N ARG A 108 -6.16 -9.35 -14.28
CA ARG A 108 -5.42 -10.20 -15.22
C ARG A 108 -6.30 -11.23 -15.92
N THR A 109 -7.21 -11.88 -15.18
CA THR A 109 -8.19 -12.81 -15.78
C THR A 109 -9.02 -12.10 -16.85
N ARG A 110 -9.38 -10.85 -16.60
CA ARG A 110 -10.13 -9.99 -17.52
C ARG A 110 -9.35 -9.53 -18.75
N SER A 111 -8.06 -9.23 -18.61
CA SER A 111 -7.22 -8.89 -19.77
C SER A 111 -6.96 -10.09 -20.68
N GLY A 112 -7.08 -11.32 -20.17
CA GLY A 112 -6.99 -12.54 -20.97
C GLY A 112 -8.25 -12.82 -21.82
N ASP A 113 -9.42 -12.36 -21.38
CA ASP A 113 -10.71 -12.59 -22.06
C ASP A 113 -10.95 -11.68 -23.28
N VAL A 114 -10.17 -10.61 -23.45
CA VAL A 114 -10.25 -9.71 -24.63
C VAL A 114 -9.47 -10.28 -25.84
N GLY A 115 -8.94 -11.51 -25.72
CA GLY A 115 -8.05 -12.13 -26.71
C GLY A 115 -8.69 -13.07 -27.74
N HIS A 116 -9.94 -13.50 -27.61
CA HIS A 116 -10.60 -14.41 -28.57
C HIS A 116 -12.08 -14.04 -28.77
N GLY A 117 -12.37 -13.26 -29.80
CA GLY A 117 -13.71 -12.99 -30.32
C GLY A 117 -13.62 -12.56 -31.77
#